data_AF-A0A150MDM9-F1
#
_entry.id   AF-A0A150MDM9-F1
#
_cell.length_a   1.000
_cell.length_b   1.000
_cell.length_c   1.000
_cell.angle_alpha   90.00
_cell.angle_beta   90.00
_cell.angle_gamma   90.00
#
_symmetry.space_group_name_H-M   'P 1'
#
loop_
_entity.id
_entity.type
_entity.pdbx_description
1 polymer ?
#
loop_
_entity_poly.entity_id
_entity_poly.type
_entity_poly.pdbx_seq_one_letter_code
_entity_poly.pdbx_strand_id
1 'polypeptide(L)'
;MIIRTLFLKFLNLLILFPGIVYLIVEKWLKRKIGTTDKYVLSLSVVCLIGSIVHMDPYFFGIAGISLLAVFQVFIETKSANLIRAELLKKKFLICTLIVIPVLEEFIFRYMIYRLLLSREIPEHFYVILSSLTFAFLHYYKLKEKSFYKFVFGVVLAVIFLLSKNLFMTIFVHIAFNVLVYLIKYTESYQGFE
;
A
#
# COMPACT_ATOMS: atom_id res chain seq x y z
N MET A 1 -10.16 -11.83 -28.76
CA MET A 1 -10.71 -12.31 -27.47
C MET A 1 -9.63 -12.81 -26.50
N ILE A 2 -8.70 -13.66 -26.95
CA ILE A 2 -7.63 -14.25 -26.10
C ILE A 2 -6.69 -13.19 -25.50
N ILE A 3 -6.19 -12.26 -26.32
CA ILE A 3 -5.24 -11.21 -25.88
C ILE A 3 -5.83 -10.34 -24.76
N ARG A 4 -7.10 -9.92 -24.88
CA ARG A 4 -7.81 -9.14 -23.85
C ARG A 4 -7.88 -9.90 -22.52
N THR A 5 -8.15 -11.20 -22.58
CA THR A 5 -8.25 -12.04 -21.38
C THR A 5 -6.89 -12.20 -20.69
N LEU A 6 -5.82 -12.44 -21.47
CA LEU A 6 -4.46 -12.51 -20.95
C LEU A 6 -4.03 -11.19 -20.31
N PHE A 7 -4.35 -10.06 -20.94
CA PHE A 7 -4.06 -8.74 -20.42
C PHE A 7 -4.75 -8.49 -19.08
N LEU A 8 -6.05 -8.80 -18.93
CA LEU A 8 -6.76 -8.65 -17.66
C LEU A 8 -6.23 -9.59 -16.56
N LYS A 9 -5.81 -10.81 -16.90
CA LYS A 9 -5.14 -11.71 -15.96
C LYS A 9 -3.80 -11.14 -15.48
N PHE A 10 -3.04 -10.53 -16.38
CA PHE A 10 -1.80 -9.84 -16.04
C PHE A 10 -2.04 -8.63 -15.12
N LEU A 11 -3.06 -7.80 -15.39
CA LEU A 11 -3.40 -6.68 -14.49
C LEU A 11 -3.81 -7.16 -13.09
N ASN A 12 -4.60 -8.24 -12.99
CA ASN A 12 -4.95 -8.86 -11.72
C ASN A 12 -3.72 -9.39 -10.95
N LEU A 13 -2.68 -9.86 -11.66
CA LEU A 13 -1.42 -10.27 -11.04
C LEU A 13 -0.70 -9.07 -10.42
N LEU A 14 -0.69 -7.92 -11.09
CA LEU A 14 -0.08 -6.68 -10.56
C LEU A 14 -0.81 -6.16 -9.32
N ILE A 15 -2.14 -6.38 -9.24
CA ILE A 15 -2.95 -6.08 -8.05
C ILE A 15 -2.56 -6.99 -6.88
N LEU A 16 -2.42 -8.30 -7.12
CA LEU A 16 -2.04 -9.27 -6.09
C LEU A 16 -0.62 -9.08 -5.59
N PHE A 17 0.29 -8.64 -6.47
CA PHE A 17 1.70 -8.47 -6.17
C PHE A 17 2.18 -7.05 -6.51
N PRO A 18 1.77 -6.03 -5.73
CA PRO A 18 2.22 -4.64 -5.91
C PRO A 18 3.74 -4.49 -5.84
N GLY A 19 4.45 -5.45 -5.23
CA GLY A 19 5.91 -5.51 -5.21
C GLY A 19 6.55 -5.60 -6.60
N ILE A 20 5.86 -6.19 -7.58
CA ILE A 20 6.34 -6.22 -8.97
C ILE A 20 6.40 -4.80 -9.53
N VAL A 21 5.36 -4.00 -9.29
CA VAL A 21 5.32 -2.58 -9.70
C VAL A 21 6.41 -1.79 -8.98
N TYR A 22 6.63 -2.05 -7.69
CA TYR A 22 7.75 -1.45 -6.95
C TYR A 22 9.11 -1.73 -7.57
N LEU A 23 9.39 -2.98 -7.93
CA LEU A 23 10.67 -3.34 -8.56
C LEU A 23 10.86 -2.67 -9.93
N ILE A 24 9.78 -2.52 -10.71
CA ILE A 24 9.80 -1.79 -11.99
C ILE A 24 10.10 -0.30 -11.75
N VAL A 25 9.37 0.33 -10.83
CA VAL A 25 9.56 1.74 -10.44
C VAL A 25 10.97 1.98 -9.91
N GLU A 26 11.48 1.09 -9.06
CA GLU A 26 12.83 1.18 -8.51
C GLU A 26 13.91 1.08 -9.59
N LYS A 27 13.73 0.20 -10.57
CA LYS A 27 14.64 0.02 -11.71
C LYS A 27 14.63 1.23 -12.65
N TRP A 28 13.46 1.82 -12.90
CA TRP A 28 13.30 2.95 -13.83
C TRP A 28 13.67 4.30 -13.21
N LEU A 29 13.32 4.55 -11.94
CA LEU A 29 13.53 5.84 -11.27
C LEU A 29 14.81 5.87 -10.40
N LYS A 30 15.90 5.21 -10.86
CA LYS A 30 17.18 5.12 -10.10
C LYS A 30 17.62 6.48 -9.53
N ARG A 31 18.05 6.48 -8.25
CA ARG A 31 18.66 7.56 -7.44
C ARG A 31 17.99 8.96 -7.40
N LYS A 32 16.99 9.27 -8.22
CA LYS A 32 16.33 10.59 -8.26
C LYS A 32 15.25 10.80 -7.19
N ILE A 33 14.68 9.72 -6.65
CA ILE A 33 13.50 9.74 -5.78
C ILE A 33 13.69 8.81 -4.57
N GLY A 34 13.15 9.19 -3.40
CA GLY A 34 13.26 8.44 -2.14
C GLY A 34 12.54 7.09 -2.16
N THR A 35 12.88 6.18 -1.23
CA THR A 35 12.29 4.84 -1.15
C THR A 35 10.80 4.87 -0.78
N THR A 36 10.39 5.77 0.12
CA THR A 36 8.98 6.00 0.47
C THR A 36 8.19 6.50 -0.74
N ASP A 37 8.75 7.43 -1.50
CA ASP A 37 8.11 7.99 -2.69
C ASP A 37 7.91 6.94 -3.78
N LYS A 38 8.93 6.12 -4.04
CA LYS A 38 8.81 4.96 -4.96
C LYS A 38 7.69 4.02 -4.52
N TYR A 39 7.59 3.77 -3.22
CA TYR A 39 6.57 2.88 -2.68
C TYR A 39 5.16 3.44 -2.85
N VAL A 40 4.96 4.71 -2.50
CA VAL A 40 3.69 5.42 -2.70
C VAL A 40 3.30 5.45 -4.17
N LEU A 41 4.24 5.73 -5.08
CA LEU A 41 4.02 5.68 -6.53
C LEU A 41 3.59 4.29 -6.99
N SER A 42 4.21 3.25 -6.46
CA SER A 42 3.91 1.87 -6.82
C SER A 42 2.50 1.47 -6.39
N LEU A 43 2.13 1.76 -5.14
CA LEU A 43 0.78 1.52 -4.64
C LEU A 43 -0.26 2.36 -5.40
N SER A 44 0.06 3.62 -5.71
CA SER A 44 -0.80 4.50 -6.51
C SER A 44 -1.08 3.93 -7.90
N VAL A 45 -0.04 3.44 -8.60
CA VAL A 45 -0.18 2.79 -9.91
C VAL A 45 -1.06 1.54 -9.80
N VAL A 46 -0.86 0.73 -8.77
CA VAL A 46 -1.68 -0.48 -8.54
C VAL A 46 -3.13 -0.13 -8.25
N CYS A 47 -3.39 0.91 -7.46
CA CYS A 47 -4.74 1.42 -7.23
C CYS A 47 -5.39 1.86 -8.54
N LEU A 48 -4.70 2.63 -9.39
CA LEU A 48 -5.20 3.05 -10.70
C LEU A 48 -5.52 1.88 -11.63
N ILE A 49 -4.65 0.86 -11.67
CA ILE A 49 -4.91 -0.38 -12.41
C ILE A 49 -6.18 -1.04 -11.87
N GLY A 50 -6.33 -1.12 -10.55
CA GLY A 50 -7.53 -1.60 -9.86
C GLY A 50 -8.81 -0.87 -10.27
N SER A 51 -8.75 0.46 -10.30
CA SER A 51 -9.86 1.32 -10.71
C SER A 51 -10.34 1.00 -12.11
N ILE A 52 -9.40 0.78 -13.04
CA ILE A 52 -9.70 0.46 -14.44
C ILE A 52 -10.28 -0.96 -14.56
N VAL A 53 -9.77 -1.91 -13.79
CA VAL A 53 -10.20 -3.32 -13.87
C VAL A 53 -11.57 -3.54 -13.22
N HIS A 54 -11.84 -2.89 -12.09
CA HIS A 54 -13.05 -3.12 -11.30
C HIS A 54 -14.16 -2.09 -11.53
N MET A 55 -13.89 -0.95 -12.21
CA MET A 55 -14.88 0.05 -12.67
C MET A 55 -15.84 0.52 -11.57
N ASP A 56 -15.35 0.81 -10.37
CA ASP A 56 -16.20 1.16 -9.23
C ASP A 56 -15.94 2.61 -8.76
N PRO A 57 -16.99 3.41 -8.46
CA PRO A 57 -16.86 4.84 -8.21
C PRO A 57 -16.08 5.21 -6.94
N TYR A 58 -16.00 4.33 -5.93
CA TYR A 58 -15.14 4.54 -4.75
C TYR A 58 -13.65 4.62 -5.15
N PHE A 59 -13.31 4.09 -6.33
CA PHE A 59 -11.95 4.07 -6.86
C PHE A 59 -11.46 5.41 -7.41
N PHE A 60 -12.34 6.36 -7.78
CA PHE A 60 -11.92 7.68 -8.26
C PHE A 60 -11.47 8.60 -7.11
N GLY A 61 -12.08 8.47 -5.93
CA GLY A 61 -11.69 9.24 -4.74
C GLY A 61 -10.29 8.87 -4.22
N ILE A 62 -9.98 7.57 -4.17
CA ILE A 62 -8.66 7.06 -3.73
C ILE A 62 -7.59 7.30 -4.82
N ALA A 63 -7.95 7.21 -6.11
CA ALA A 63 -7.08 7.67 -7.19
C ALA A 63 -6.74 9.17 -7.08
N GLY A 64 -7.68 10.00 -6.60
CA GLY A 64 -7.43 11.41 -6.29
C GLY A 64 -6.37 11.61 -5.19
N ILE A 65 -6.45 10.86 -4.09
CA ILE A 65 -5.45 10.87 -3.01
C ILE A 65 -4.08 10.41 -3.54
N SER A 66 -4.08 9.41 -4.42
CA SER A 66 -2.89 8.90 -5.11
C SER A 66 -2.22 9.98 -5.96
N LEU A 67 -3.01 10.75 -6.72
CA LEU A 67 -2.54 11.85 -7.56
C LEU A 67 -1.97 13.02 -6.75
N LEU A 68 -2.55 13.34 -5.59
CA LEU A 68 -1.99 14.34 -4.67
C LEU A 68 -0.60 13.94 -4.16
N ALA A 69 -0.41 12.66 -3.86
CA ALA A 69 0.89 12.14 -3.44
C ALA A 69 1.93 12.20 -4.56
N VAL A 70 1.54 11.95 -5.82
CA VAL A 70 2.40 12.13 -7.00
C VAL A 70 2.73 13.62 -7.24
N PHE A 71 1.72 14.49 -7.13
CA PHE A 71 1.88 15.93 -7.32
C PHE A 71 2.84 16.55 -6.29
N GLN A 72 2.78 16.08 -5.04
CA GLN A 72 3.71 16.48 -3.99
C GLN A 72 5.17 16.16 -4.36
N VAL A 73 5.44 14.97 -4.91
CA VAL A 73 6.79 14.59 -5.37
C VAL A 73 7.30 15.56 -6.44
N PHE A 74 6.42 16.05 -7.33
CA PHE A 74 6.79 16.94 -8.43
C PHE A 74 7.10 18.38 -7.97
N ILE A 75 6.33 18.93 -7.01
CA ILE A 75 6.59 20.27 -6.44
C ILE A 75 7.96 20.31 -5.75
N GLU A 76 8.32 19.25 -5.03
CA GLU A 76 9.55 19.22 -4.22
C GLU A 76 10.82 19.18 -5.06
N THR A 77 10.77 18.63 -6.28
CA THR A 77 11.90 18.69 -7.23
C THR A 77 12.31 20.12 -7.61
N LYS A 78 11.45 21.14 -7.37
CA LYS A 78 11.70 22.55 -7.70
C LYS A 78 12.01 23.45 -6.48
N SER A 79 11.94 22.97 -5.24
CA SER A 79 11.96 23.82 -4.03
C SER A 79 13.34 23.99 -3.36
N ALA A 80 13.62 25.18 -2.81
CA ALA A 80 14.88 25.58 -2.16
C ALA A 80 15.21 24.79 -0.86
N ASN A 81 16.51 24.64 -0.57
CA ASN A 81 17.09 23.58 0.28
C ASN A 81 16.73 23.58 1.78
N LEU A 82 16.36 24.72 2.41
CA LEU A 82 16.04 24.77 3.86
C LEU A 82 14.58 24.39 4.16
N ILE A 83 13.64 24.96 3.40
CA ILE A 83 12.20 24.59 3.48
C ILE A 83 12.02 23.11 3.11
N ARG A 84 12.86 22.61 2.18
CA ARG A 84 12.88 21.22 1.74
C ARG A 84 13.10 20.22 2.89
N ALA A 85 13.99 20.48 3.85
CA ALA A 85 14.29 19.51 4.90
C ALA A 85 13.11 19.28 5.88
N GLU A 86 12.45 20.36 6.32
CA GLU A 86 11.25 20.30 7.16
C GLU A 86 10.07 19.67 6.42
N LEU A 87 9.86 20.04 5.15
CA LEU A 87 8.83 19.43 4.31
C LEU A 87 9.06 17.92 4.11
N LEU A 88 10.31 17.50 3.88
CA LEU A 88 10.65 16.08 3.71
C LEU A 88 10.38 15.25 4.97
N LYS A 89 10.67 15.78 6.17
CA LYS A 89 10.35 15.11 7.44
C LYS A 89 8.84 14.96 7.63
N LYS A 90 8.08 16.04 7.45
CA LYS A 90 6.61 16.04 7.56
C LYS A 90 5.98 15.12 6.53
N LYS A 91 6.48 15.12 5.29
CA LYS A 91 6.08 14.21 4.22
C LYS A 91 6.29 12.76 4.60
N PHE A 92 7.48 12.40 5.07
CA PHE A 92 7.78 11.02 5.45
C PHE A 92 6.77 10.53 6.49
N LEU A 93 6.42 11.36 7.47
CA LEU A 93 5.45 11.06 8.51
C LEU A 93 4.04 10.90 7.94
N ILE A 94 3.54 11.85 7.15
CA ILE A 94 2.20 11.79 6.52
C ILE A 94 2.09 10.57 5.60
N CYS A 95 3.11 10.31 4.77
CA CYS A 95 3.10 9.18 3.87
C CYS A 95 3.08 7.85 4.63
N THR A 96 3.93 7.70 5.65
CA THR A 96 4.07 6.43 6.40
C THR A 96 2.89 6.16 7.33
N LEU A 97 2.34 7.20 7.95
CA LEU A 97 1.27 7.04 8.94
C LEU A 97 -0.12 7.04 8.31
N ILE A 98 -0.32 7.67 7.15
CA ILE A 98 -1.67 7.88 6.59
C ILE A 98 -1.75 7.35 5.16
N VAL A 99 -0.97 7.91 4.23
CA VAL A 99 -1.15 7.63 2.80
C VAL A 99 -0.89 6.16 2.47
N ILE A 100 0.21 5.61 2.96
CA ILE A 100 0.57 4.20 2.72
C ILE A 100 -0.49 3.26 3.30
N PRO A 101 -0.88 3.36 4.59
CA PRO A 101 -1.95 2.53 5.14
C PRO A 101 -3.26 2.60 4.35
N VAL A 102 -3.68 3.78 3.89
CA VAL A 102 -4.88 3.93 3.08
C VAL A 102 -4.77 3.14 1.76
N LEU A 103 -3.66 3.30 1.05
CA LEU A 103 -3.42 2.58 -0.22
C LEU A 103 -3.26 1.07 -0.01
N GLU A 104 -2.57 0.66 1.05
CA GLU A 104 -2.39 -0.74 1.41
C GLU A 104 -3.73 -1.40 1.74
N GLU A 105 -4.55 -0.83 2.62
CA GLU A 105 -5.85 -1.42 2.96
C GLU A 105 -6.78 -1.45 1.74
N PHE A 106 -6.72 -0.44 0.86
CA PHE A 106 -7.49 -0.47 -0.38
C PHE A 106 -7.10 -1.65 -1.29
N ILE A 107 -5.80 -1.86 -1.51
CA ILE A 107 -5.32 -2.97 -2.33
C ILE A 107 -5.61 -4.31 -1.65
N PHE A 108 -5.10 -4.48 -0.44
CA PHE A 108 -5.09 -5.78 0.22
C PHE A 108 -6.45 -6.16 0.78
N ARG A 109 -7.25 -5.22 1.29
CA ARG A 109 -8.58 -5.56 1.82
C ARG A 109 -9.64 -5.49 0.76
N TYR A 110 -9.75 -4.37 0.08
CA TYR A 110 -10.88 -4.14 -0.80
C TYR A 110 -10.68 -4.84 -2.16
N MET A 111 -9.58 -4.55 -2.87
CA MET A 111 -9.38 -5.05 -4.23
C MET A 111 -9.18 -6.56 -4.28
N ILE A 112 -8.35 -7.14 -3.40
CA ILE A 112 -8.17 -8.60 -3.34
C ILE A 112 -9.48 -9.30 -2.95
N TYR A 113 -10.25 -8.76 -1.99
CA TYR A 113 -11.55 -9.33 -1.64
C TYR A 113 -12.51 -9.33 -2.82
N ARG A 114 -12.66 -8.19 -3.50
CA ARG A 114 -13.53 -8.08 -4.69
C ARG A 114 -13.08 -8.99 -5.83
N LEU A 115 -11.77 -9.12 -6.05
CA LEU A 115 -11.21 -10.03 -7.04
C LEU A 115 -11.59 -11.49 -6.75
N LEU A 116 -11.43 -11.94 -5.50
CA LEU A 116 -11.78 -13.30 -5.11
C LEU A 116 -13.29 -13.55 -5.14
N LEU A 117 -14.08 -12.59 -4.66
CA LEU A 117 -15.54 -12.65 -4.68
C LEU A 117 -16.08 -12.76 -6.11
N SER A 118 -15.53 -11.99 -7.06
CA SER A 118 -15.92 -12.04 -8.47
C SER A 118 -15.63 -13.39 -9.16
N ARG A 119 -14.85 -14.26 -8.49
CA ARG A 119 -14.50 -15.61 -8.96
C ARG A 119 -15.12 -16.69 -8.09
N GLU A 120 -16.07 -16.33 -7.22
CA GLU A 120 -16.77 -17.25 -6.31
C GLU A 120 -15.80 -18.03 -5.39
N ILE A 121 -14.63 -17.45 -5.10
CA ILE A 121 -13.65 -18.06 -4.20
C ILE A 121 -14.07 -17.78 -2.75
N PRO A 122 -14.08 -18.81 -1.87
CA PRO A 122 -14.48 -18.67 -0.48
C PRO A 122 -13.67 -17.63 0.31
N GLU A 123 -14.31 -16.96 1.27
CA GLU A 123 -13.72 -15.87 2.05
C GLU A 123 -12.50 -16.27 2.91
N HIS A 124 -12.37 -17.55 3.28
CA HIS A 124 -11.20 -18.01 4.02
C HIS A 124 -9.90 -17.93 3.19
N PHE A 125 -9.98 -18.13 1.87
CA PHE A 125 -8.83 -17.93 0.98
C PHE A 125 -8.45 -16.46 0.88
N TYR A 126 -9.40 -15.53 1.02
CA TYR A 126 -9.10 -14.11 1.07
C TYR A 126 -8.21 -13.76 2.26
N VAL A 127 -8.50 -14.28 3.46
CA VAL A 127 -7.70 -14.00 4.66
C VAL A 127 -6.25 -14.40 4.42
N ILE A 128 -6.03 -15.61 3.89
CA ILE A 128 -4.69 -16.14 3.64
C ILE A 128 -3.99 -15.35 2.54
N LEU A 129 -4.63 -15.18 1.38
CA LEU A 129 -4.00 -14.54 0.21
C LEU A 129 -3.70 -13.06 0.46
N SER A 130 -4.65 -12.32 1.05
CA SER A 130 -4.48 -10.92 1.41
C SER A 130 -3.34 -10.72 2.40
N SER A 131 -3.24 -11.58 3.42
CA SER A 131 -2.20 -11.48 4.44
C SER A 131 -0.82 -11.89 3.93
N LEU A 132 -0.73 -12.95 3.12
CA LEU A 132 0.53 -13.40 2.51
C LEU A 132 1.08 -12.35 1.55
N THR A 133 0.25 -11.80 0.67
CA THR A 133 0.67 -10.77 -0.29
C THR A 133 1.10 -9.48 0.41
N PHE A 134 0.41 -9.09 1.48
CA PHE A 134 0.81 -7.97 2.34
C PHE A 134 2.17 -8.20 3.01
N ALA A 135 2.40 -9.37 3.60
CA ALA A 135 3.68 -9.72 4.22
C ALA A 135 4.81 -9.79 3.19
N PHE A 136 4.55 -10.36 2.01
CA PHE A 136 5.53 -10.48 0.93
C PHE A 136 5.98 -9.12 0.41
N LEU A 137 5.06 -8.16 0.28
CA LEU A 137 5.41 -6.78 -0.08
C LEU A 137 6.41 -6.16 0.92
N HIS A 138 6.31 -6.54 2.19
CA HIS A 138 7.17 -6.06 3.26
C HIS A 138 8.47 -6.85 3.41
N TYR A 139 8.54 -8.08 2.89
CA TYR A 139 9.71 -8.97 2.99
C TYR A 139 10.98 -8.32 2.44
N TYR A 140 10.87 -7.56 1.34
CA TYR A 140 12.04 -6.91 0.73
C TYR A 140 12.78 -5.97 1.70
N LYS A 141 12.04 -5.26 2.58
CA LYS A 141 12.62 -4.33 3.56
C LYS A 141 12.86 -4.98 4.93
N LEU A 142 11.97 -5.86 5.36
CA LEU A 142 11.95 -6.39 6.73
C LEU A 142 12.57 -7.79 6.85
N LYS A 143 12.81 -8.50 5.74
CA LYS A 143 13.28 -9.89 5.70
C LYS A 143 12.46 -10.77 6.67
N GLU A 144 13.12 -11.47 7.57
CA GLU A 144 12.52 -12.37 8.57
C GLU A 144 11.51 -11.67 9.48
N LYS A 145 11.68 -10.37 9.75
CA LYS A 145 10.73 -9.59 10.54
C LYS A 145 9.40 -9.41 9.81
N SER A 146 9.27 -9.72 8.52
CA SER A 146 7.97 -9.68 7.83
C SER A 146 6.92 -10.64 8.41
N PHE A 147 7.29 -11.62 9.26
CA PHE A 147 6.33 -12.52 9.90
C PHE A 147 5.29 -11.77 10.75
N TYR A 148 5.68 -10.72 11.49
CA TYR A 148 4.70 -9.94 12.25
C TYR A 148 3.73 -9.19 11.32
N LYS A 149 4.17 -8.81 10.10
CA LYS A 149 3.29 -8.22 9.08
C LYS A 149 2.28 -9.23 8.55
N PHE A 150 2.64 -10.51 8.46
CA PHE A 150 1.69 -11.56 8.13
C PHE A 150 0.58 -11.66 9.20
N VAL A 151 0.97 -11.77 10.48
CA VAL A 151 0.01 -11.83 11.60
C VAL A 151 -0.89 -10.59 11.63
N PHE A 152 -0.30 -9.40 11.50
CA PHE A 152 -1.05 -8.15 11.43
C PHE A 152 -1.99 -8.09 10.22
N GLY A 153 -1.54 -8.61 9.07
CA GLY A 153 -2.36 -8.77 7.87
C GLY A 153 -3.58 -9.66 8.11
N VAL A 154 -3.42 -10.76 8.85
CA VAL A 154 -4.53 -11.65 9.22
C VAL A 154 -5.53 -10.92 10.10
N VAL A 155 -5.08 -10.19 11.11
CA VAL A 155 -5.95 -9.40 11.99
C VAL A 155 -6.79 -8.41 11.19
N LEU A 156 -6.15 -7.63 10.32
CA LEU A 156 -6.85 -6.64 9.48
C LEU A 156 -7.80 -7.30 8.47
N ALA A 157 -7.44 -8.43 7.88
CA ALA A 157 -8.32 -9.19 6.99
C ALA A 157 -9.56 -9.72 7.73
N VAL A 158 -9.41 -10.20 8.97
CA VAL A 158 -10.54 -10.64 9.81
C VAL A 158 -11.44 -9.45 10.18
N ILE A 159 -10.86 -8.31 10.60
CA ILE A 159 -11.63 -7.09 10.88
C ILE A 159 -12.41 -6.66 9.63
N PHE A 160 -11.80 -6.72 8.44
CA PHE A 160 -12.49 -6.41 7.19
C PHE A 160 -13.65 -7.37 6.91
N LEU A 161 -13.47 -8.69 7.10
CA LEU A 161 -14.54 -9.66 6.86
C LEU A 161 -15.72 -9.47 7.82
N LEU A 162 -15.44 -9.16 9.09
CA LEU A 162 -16.47 -8.96 10.11
C LEU A 162 -17.22 -7.63 9.93
N SER A 163 -16.51 -6.57 9.57
CA SER A 163 -17.10 -5.22 9.46
C SER A 163 -17.63 -4.89 8.07
N LYS A 164 -17.08 -5.55 7.03
CA LYS A 164 -17.20 -5.16 5.61
C LYS A 164 -16.96 -3.67 5.37
N ASN A 165 -16.17 -3.03 6.24
CA ASN A 165 -15.93 -1.59 6.23
C ASN A 165 -14.44 -1.29 6.10
N LEU A 166 -14.06 -0.76 4.94
CA LEU A 166 -12.68 -0.40 4.66
C LEU A 166 -12.14 0.70 5.58
N PHE A 167 -12.98 1.66 5.98
CA PHE A 167 -12.54 2.74 6.87
C PHE A 167 -12.13 2.19 8.24
N MET A 168 -12.83 1.16 8.74
CA MET A 168 -12.48 0.54 10.02
C MET A 168 -11.07 -0.06 9.98
N THR A 169 -10.70 -0.78 8.92
CA THR A 169 -9.35 -1.34 8.81
C THR A 169 -8.30 -0.26 8.58
N ILE A 170 -8.61 0.78 7.81
CA ILE A 170 -7.73 1.96 7.65
C ILE A 170 -7.45 2.60 9.01
N PHE A 171 -8.47 2.86 9.83
CA PHE A 171 -8.28 3.46 11.14
C PHE A 171 -7.43 2.60 12.06
N VAL A 172 -7.68 1.29 12.11
CA VAL A 172 -6.89 0.35 12.91
C VAL A 172 -5.43 0.32 12.43
N HIS A 173 -5.20 0.33 11.11
CA HIS A 173 -3.86 0.34 10.55
C HIS A 173 -3.11 1.65 10.87
N ILE A 174 -3.75 2.80 10.67
CA ILE A 174 -3.18 4.10 11.03
C ILE A 174 -2.86 4.14 12.52
N ALA A 175 -3.78 3.72 13.38
CA ALA A 175 -3.57 3.70 14.84
C ALA A 175 -2.39 2.81 15.24
N PHE A 176 -2.27 1.62 14.64
CA PHE A 176 -1.13 0.74 14.86
C PHE A 176 0.20 1.39 14.44
N ASN A 177 0.26 2.00 13.25
CA ASN A 177 1.47 2.66 12.77
C ASN A 177 1.84 3.88 13.63
N VAL A 178 0.85 4.64 14.11
CA VAL A 178 1.05 5.75 15.04
C VAL A 178 1.61 5.24 16.37
N LEU A 179 1.04 4.17 16.94
CA LEU A 179 1.55 3.56 18.17
C LEU A 179 3.00 3.11 18.03
N VAL A 180 3.32 2.38 16.95
CA VAL A 180 4.69 1.93 16.66
C VAL A 180 5.65 3.13 16.51
N TYR A 181 5.20 4.20 15.84
CA TYR A 181 5.98 5.42 15.70
C TYR A 181 6.24 6.11 17.05
N LEU A 182 5.23 6.22 17.91
CA LEU A 182 5.35 6.83 19.24
C LEU A 182 6.30 6.04 20.13
N ILE A 183 6.16 4.71 20.18
CA ILE A 183 7.07 3.83 20.94
C ILE A 183 8.53 4.07 20.50
N LYS A 184 8.77 4.09 19.19
CA LYS A 184 10.10 4.35 18.63
C LYS A 184 10.62 5.77 18.91
N TYR A 185 9.75 6.73 19.14
CA TYR A 185 10.12 8.12 19.44
C TYR A 185 10.43 8.34 20.92
N THR A 186 9.68 7.70 21.82
CA THR A 186 9.79 7.91 23.28
C THR A 186 10.87 7.08 23.94
N GLU A 187 11.11 5.88 23.42
CA GLU A 187 12.24 5.08 23.86
C GLU A 187 13.44 5.47 22.98
N SER A 188 14.63 5.61 23.57
CA SER A 188 15.90 5.43 22.84
C SER A 188 16.00 3.96 22.40
N TYR A 189 15.00 3.49 21.66
CA TYR A 189 14.72 2.09 21.44
C TYR A 189 15.77 1.54 20.48
N GLN A 190 16.76 0.85 21.05
CA GLN A 190 17.73 0.07 20.30
C GLN A 190 17.14 -1.31 19.92
N GLY A 191 16.01 -1.32 19.20
CA GLY A 191 15.44 -2.55 18.65
C GLY A 191 14.57 -2.30 17.42
N PHE A 192 14.64 -3.03 16.31
CA PHE A 192 15.69 -3.93 15.82
C PHE A 192 16.09 -3.40 14.44
N GLU A 193 17.38 -3.11 14.23
CA GLU A 193 17.99 -2.98 12.88
C GLU A 193 17.72 -4.24 12.04
#